data_AF-A0A7W1KVW1-F1
#
_entry.id   AF-A0A7W1KVW1-F1
#
_cell.length_a   1.000
_cell.length_b   1.000
_cell.length_c   1.000
_cell.angle_alpha   90.00
_cell.angle_beta   90.00
_cell.angle_gamma   90.00
#
_symmetry.space_group_name_H-M   'P 1'
#
loop_
_entity.id
_entity.type
_entity.pdbx_description
1 polymer ?
#
loop_
_entity_poly.entity_id
_entity_poly.type
_entity_poly.pdbx_seq_one_letter_code
_entity_poly.pdbx_strand_id
1 'polypeptide(L)'
;ENPADDTAFLRVVNFPPRGIGARTLEQLGDAARAGGQTLYEAVAAMSGKGGSNLLAFVKLIDTLRTQTTELPLSEIVDAVIRQSGLIAHYQSEKEGQERIENLNELVNAAAAFVMEEGYDAQTPGGQGDAETAQLSPLAGFLSHASLEAGDNQAQAGQDAIQLMTIHSAKGLEFDVVHVIHAADGMIPSDMATGDDDEIEEERRLLYVALTRARDALHVYRPMRYYRKPKGDPHSYSQLSRFLEPPEVRATFDEIGPAVSAGDSDMIDLGAGTVDIDAYLAGLWSE
;
A
#
# COMPACT_ATOMS: atom_id res chain seq x y z
N GLU A 1 -11.14 -7.56 18.35
CA GLU A 1 -11.48 -8.97 18.64
C GLU A 1 -11.23 -9.33 20.10
N ASN A 2 -9.97 -9.35 20.57
CA ASN A 2 -9.60 -9.69 21.95
C ASN A 2 -9.34 -8.44 22.83
N PRO A 3 -10.21 -8.09 23.81
CA PRO A 3 -9.94 -6.99 24.75
C PRO A 3 -8.87 -7.31 25.79
N ALA A 4 -8.46 -8.57 25.94
CA ALA A 4 -7.43 -9.00 26.88
C ALA A 4 -6.00 -8.91 26.32
N ASP A 5 -5.82 -8.38 25.09
CA ASP A 5 -4.51 -8.16 24.52
C ASP A 5 -3.91 -6.84 25.03
N ASP A 6 -3.23 -6.92 26.17
CA ASP A 6 -2.55 -5.80 26.80
C ASP A 6 -1.41 -5.22 25.93
N THR A 7 -0.80 -6.06 25.08
CA THR A 7 0.29 -5.61 24.18
C THR A 7 -0.27 -4.71 23.08
N ALA A 8 -1.37 -5.14 22.45
CA ALA A 8 -2.09 -4.32 21.47
C ALA A 8 -2.63 -3.04 22.13
N PHE A 9 -3.23 -3.14 23.33
CA PHE A 9 -3.73 -1.99 24.08
C PHE A 9 -2.66 -0.91 24.26
N LEU A 10 -1.48 -1.28 24.78
CA LEU A 10 -0.39 -0.32 25.03
C LEU A 10 0.13 0.34 23.76
N ARG A 11 0.10 -0.35 22.61
CA ARG A 11 0.55 0.20 21.32
C ARG A 11 -0.36 1.31 20.82
N VAL A 12 -1.67 1.19 21.02
CA VAL A 12 -2.65 2.08 20.37
C VAL A 12 -3.31 3.09 21.31
N VAL A 13 -3.32 2.84 22.62
CA VAL A 13 -4.09 3.63 23.61
C VAL A 13 -3.83 5.14 23.50
N ASN A 14 -2.59 5.55 23.24
CA ASN A 14 -2.20 6.96 23.13
C ASN A 14 -1.77 7.38 21.72
N PHE A 15 -2.08 6.58 20.68
CA PHE A 15 -1.84 6.96 19.28
C PHE A 15 -3.14 6.98 18.46
N PRO A 16 -3.49 8.09 17.79
CA PRO A 16 -2.93 9.44 17.92
C PRO A 16 -2.94 9.98 19.36
N PRO A 17 -2.22 11.06 19.70
CA PRO A 17 -2.12 11.55 21.08
C PRO A 17 -3.48 11.81 21.74
N ARG A 18 -3.77 11.09 22.83
CA ARG A 18 -5.03 11.21 23.63
C ARG A 18 -4.82 11.84 25.01
N GLY A 19 -3.64 12.41 25.24
CA GLY A 19 -3.28 12.99 26.54
C GLY A 19 -3.16 11.93 27.64
N ILE A 20 -2.74 10.72 27.29
CA ILE A 20 -2.48 9.63 28.23
C ILE A 20 -0.96 9.54 28.41
N GLY A 21 -0.46 9.99 29.55
CA GLY A 21 0.97 10.01 29.85
C GLY A 21 1.50 8.69 30.41
N ALA A 22 2.83 8.52 30.41
CA ALA A 22 3.51 7.34 30.93
C ALA A 22 3.10 7.01 32.37
N ARG A 23 3.03 8.01 33.26
CA ARG A 23 2.60 7.84 34.66
C ARG A 23 1.16 7.28 34.77
N THR A 24 0.26 7.67 33.87
CA THR A 24 -1.11 7.15 33.84
C THR A 24 -1.10 5.67 33.44
N LEU A 25 -0.26 5.28 32.49
CA LEU A 25 -0.11 3.89 32.05
C LEU A 25 0.54 3.02 33.13
N GLU A 26 1.52 3.53 33.87
CA GLU A 26 2.11 2.86 35.04
C GLU A 26 1.03 2.58 36.11
N GLN A 27 0.24 3.60 36.44
CA GLN A 27 -0.85 3.47 37.42
C GLN A 27 -1.93 2.49 36.97
N LEU A 28 -2.26 2.47 35.67
CA LEU A 28 -3.17 1.49 35.09
C LEU A 28 -2.61 0.07 35.21
N GLY A 29 -1.32 -0.11 34.92
CA GLY A 29 -0.64 -1.40 35.07
C GLY A 29 -0.61 -1.89 36.52
N ASP A 30 -0.39 -0.99 37.47
CA ASP A 30 -0.45 -1.33 38.90
C ASP A 30 -1.87 -1.73 39.34
N ALA A 31 -2.90 -1.00 38.86
CA ALA A 31 -4.29 -1.33 39.12
C ALA A 31 -4.71 -2.68 38.54
N ALA A 32 -4.29 -2.97 37.30
CA ALA A 32 -4.53 -4.25 36.63
C ALA A 32 -3.90 -5.42 37.41
N ARG A 33 -2.63 -5.28 37.82
CA ARG A 33 -1.94 -6.30 38.63
C ARG A 33 -2.59 -6.49 40.01
N ALA A 34 -2.99 -5.41 40.68
CA ALA A 34 -3.65 -5.49 41.97
C ALA A 34 -5.03 -6.17 41.90
N GLY A 35 -5.76 -5.97 40.80
CA GLY A 35 -7.07 -6.57 40.56
C GLY A 35 -7.05 -7.96 39.92
N GLY A 36 -5.90 -8.42 39.41
CA GLY A 36 -5.82 -9.65 38.60
C GLY A 36 -6.60 -9.54 37.30
N GLN A 37 -6.63 -8.34 36.70
CA GLN A 37 -7.43 -7.98 35.53
C GLN A 37 -6.55 -7.56 34.36
N THR A 38 -7.13 -7.53 33.16
CA THR A 38 -6.49 -6.96 31.97
C THR A 38 -6.37 -5.43 32.10
N LEU A 39 -5.50 -4.80 31.31
CA LEU A 39 -5.43 -3.33 31.25
C LEU A 39 -6.77 -2.72 30.85
N TYR A 40 -7.51 -3.38 29.96
CA TYR A 40 -8.82 -2.94 29.49
C TYR A 40 -9.85 -2.85 30.63
N GLU A 41 -9.94 -3.90 31.44
CA GLU A 41 -10.85 -3.97 32.60
C GLU A 41 -10.46 -3.00 33.71
N ALA A 42 -9.15 -2.83 33.95
CA ALA A 42 -8.61 -1.98 35.00
C ALA A 42 -8.89 -0.47 34.79
N VAL A 43 -9.25 -0.05 33.56
CA VAL A 43 -9.60 1.36 33.26
C VAL A 43 -10.73 1.87 34.16
N ALA A 44 -11.69 1.02 34.53
CA ALA A 44 -12.80 1.41 35.38
C ALA A 44 -12.37 1.83 36.80
N ALA A 45 -11.21 1.36 37.26
CA ALA A 45 -10.64 1.72 38.56
C ALA A 45 -9.82 3.03 38.52
N MET A 46 -9.60 3.60 37.33
CA MET A 46 -8.79 4.81 37.18
C MET A 46 -9.58 6.10 37.46
N SER A 47 -8.90 7.08 38.04
CA SER A 47 -9.48 8.38 38.41
C SER A 47 -8.67 9.56 37.84
N GLY A 48 -9.24 10.76 37.94
CA GLY A 48 -8.63 11.98 37.42
C GLY A 48 -8.60 12.06 35.88
N LYS A 49 -7.88 13.07 35.36
CA LYS A 49 -7.82 13.35 33.92
C LYS A 49 -7.30 12.17 33.09
N GLY A 50 -6.28 11.47 33.60
CA GLY A 50 -5.74 10.27 32.96
C GLY A 50 -6.77 9.15 32.85
N GLY A 51 -7.51 8.87 33.93
CA GLY A 51 -8.61 7.90 33.93
C GLY A 51 -9.75 8.28 33.00
N SER A 52 -10.13 9.56 32.93
CA SER A 52 -11.15 10.03 31.99
C SER A 52 -10.74 9.82 30.52
N ASN A 53 -9.47 10.06 30.18
CA ASN A 53 -8.95 9.85 28.82
C ASN A 53 -8.88 8.35 28.47
N LEU A 54 -8.47 7.49 29.41
CA LEU A 54 -8.50 6.04 29.24
C LEU A 54 -9.94 5.52 29.04
N LEU A 55 -10.88 6.01 29.83
CA LEU A 55 -12.29 5.64 29.71
C LEU A 55 -12.88 6.07 28.36
N ALA A 56 -12.49 7.26 27.86
CA ALA A 56 -12.89 7.70 26.53
C ALA A 56 -12.35 6.78 25.43
N PHE A 57 -11.11 6.30 25.56
CA PHE A 57 -10.52 5.33 24.65
C PHE A 57 -11.24 3.97 24.69
N VAL A 58 -11.49 3.41 25.88
CA VAL A 58 -12.25 2.15 26.02
C VAL A 58 -13.66 2.27 25.42
N LYS A 59 -14.35 3.38 25.68
CA LYS A 59 -15.67 3.65 25.07
C LYS A 59 -15.64 3.70 23.55
N LEU A 60 -14.57 4.26 22.96
CA LEU A 60 -14.38 4.26 21.52
C LEU A 60 -14.26 2.81 20.99
N ILE A 61 -13.47 1.97 21.65
CA ILE A 61 -13.30 0.56 21.27
C ILE A 61 -14.62 -0.21 21.40
N ASP A 62 -15.36 -0.05 22.50
CA ASP A 62 -16.66 -0.69 22.70
C ASP A 62 -17.68 -0.24 21.65
N THR A 63 -17.67 1.05 21.30
CA THR A 63 -18.53 1.61 20.25
C THR A 63 -18.21 0.99 18.90
N LEU A 64 -16.92 0.92 18.54
CA LEU A 64 -16.47 0.27 17.31
C LEU A 64 -16.90 -1.20 17.27
N ARG A 65 -16.62 -1.99 18.33
CA ARG A 65 -17.04 -3.39 18.42
C ARG A 65 -18.52 -3.58 18.17
N THR A 66 -19.35 -2.70 18.74
CA THR A 66 -20.81 -2.78 18.59
C THR A 66 -21.24 -2.42 17.17
N GLN A 67 -20.73 -1.32 16.63
CA GLN A 67 -21.11 -0.80 15.31
C GLN A 67 -20.64 -1.71 14.16
N THR A 68 -19.53 -2.42 14.34
CA THR A 68 -18.95 -3.26 13.30
C THR A 68 -19.40 -4.73 13.34
N THR A 69 -20.37 -5.08 14.20
CA THR A 69 -20.78 -6.48 14.42
C THR A 69 -21.24 -7.18 13.13
N GLU A 70 -22.00 -6.46 12.30
CA GLU A 70 -22.63 -6.98 11.07
C GLU A 70 -21.93 -6.47 9.80
N LEU A 71 -20.77 -5.81 9.92
CA LEU A 71 -20.09 -5.20 8.78
C LEU A 71 -19.11 -6.18 8.12
N PRO A 72 -18.96 -6.16 6.78
CA PRO A 72 -17.87 -6.85 6.08
C PRO A 72 -16.49 -6.35 6.53
N LEU A 73 -15.46 -7.19 6.39
CA LEU A 73 -14.11 -6.91 6.89
C LEU A 73 -13.54 -5.54 6.45
N SER A 74 -13.66 -5.19 5.18
CA SER A 74 -13.17 -3.92 4.64
C SER A 74 -13.86 -2.71 5.29
N GLU A 75 -15.16 -2.83 5.58
CA GLU A 75 -15.94 -1.81 6.28
C GLU A 75 -15.57 -1.72 7.76
N ILE A 76 -15.24 -2.85 8.42
CA ILE A 76 -14.67 -2.84 9.78
C ILE A 76 -13.37 -2.03 9.80
N VAL A 77 -12.46 -2.30 8.85
CA VAL A 77 -11.16 -1.61 8.75
C VAL A 77 -11.34 -0.12 8.49
N ASP A 78 -12.20 0.26 7.53
CA ASP A 78 -12.50 1.68 7.25
C ASP A 78 -13.12 2.40 8.46
N ALA A 79 -14.07 1.77 9.16
CA ALA A 79 -14.68 2.32 10.38
C ALA A 79 -13.64 2.59 11.47
N VAL A 80 -12.72 1.65 11.72
CA VAL A 80 -11.63 1.81 12.69
C VAL A 80 -10.69 2.95 12.28
N ILE A 81 -10.29 3.02 11.00
CA ILE A 81 -9.40 4.07 10.49
C ILE A 81 -10.02 5.46 10.68
N ARG A 82 -11.30 5.62 10.33
CA ARG A 82 -11.99 6.92 10.43
C ARG A 82 -12.23 7.35 11.87
N GLN A 83 -12.76 6.45 12.71
CA GLN A 83 -13.18 6.80 14.06
C GLN A 83 -12.03 6.84 15.08
N SER A 84 -10.90 6.17 14.80
CA SER A 84 -9.71 6.22 15.66
C SER A 84 -9.03 7.59 15.73
N GLY A 85 -9.31 8.46 14.75
CA GLY A 85 -8.69 9.77 14.57
C GLY A 85 -7.39 9.73 13.74
N LEU A 86 -7.00 8.58 13.19
CA LEU A 86 -5.77 8.42 12.40
C LEU A 86 -5.75 9.34 11.16
N ILE A 87 -6.86 9.43 10.43
CA ILE A 87 -6.96 10.30 9.25
C ILE A 87 -6.73 11.76 9.64
N ALA A 88 -7.44 12.25 10.65
CA ALA A 88 -7.30 13.63 11.12
C ALA A 88 -5.87 13.92 11.63
N HIS A 89 -5.23 12.95 12.29
CA HIS A 89 -3.86 13.07 12.73
C HIS A 89 -2.90 13.23 11.54
N TYR A 90 -2.95 12.33 10.55
CA TYR A 90 -2.05 12.38 9.41
C TYR A 90 -2.34 13.58 8.49
N GLN A 91 -3.58 14.03 8.36
CA GLN A 91 -3.90 15.26 7.61
C GLN A 91 -3.14 16.51 8.13
N SER A 92 -2.72 16.51 9.40
CA SER A 92 -1.94 17.61 9.98
C SER A 92 -0.42 17.48 9.77
N GLU A 93 0.06 16.37 9.20
CA GLU A 93 1.47 16.09 8.98
C GLU A 93 1.91 16.38 7.53
N LYS A 94 3.17 16.81 7.37
CA LYS A 94 3.74 17.16 6.06
C LYS A 94 3.77 15.97 5.09
N GLU A 95 4.03 14.76 5.60
CA GLU A 95 4.04 13.48 4.86
C GLU A 95 2.75 12.68 5.10
N GLY A 96 1.70 13.36 5.57
CA GLY A 96 0.44 12.72 5.97
C GLY A 96 -0.30 12.04 4.84
N GLN A 97 -0.19 12.58 3.63
CA GLN A 97 -0.92 12.10 2.47
C GLN A 97 -0.53 10.66 2.09
N GLU A 98 0.76 10.35 2.09
CA GLU A 98 1.27 8.99 1.86
C GLU A 98 0.76 8.01 2.93
N ARG A 99 0.76 8.42 4.20
CA ARG A 99 0.24 7.59 5.29
C ARG A 99 -1.25 7.33 5.16
N ILE A 100 -2.04 8.32 4.73
CA ILE A 100 -3.47 8.16 4.45
C ILE A 100 -3.69 7.21 3.27
N GLU A 101 -2.86 7.29 2.24
CA GLU A 101 -2.90 6.37 1.10
C GLU A 101 -2.59 4.93 1.52
N ASN A 102 -1.59 4.72 2.38
CA ASN A 102 -1.29 3.41 2.97
C ASN A 102 -2.45 2.86 3.82
N LEU A 103 -3.16 3.72 4.56
CA LEU A 103 -4.37 3.32 5.29
C LEU A 103 -5.51 2.92 4.34
N ASN A 104 -5.69 3.62 3.22
CA ASN A 104 -6.68 3.24 2.20
C ASN A 104 -6.28 1.95 1.48
N GLU A 105 -4.98 1.71 1.29
CA GLU A 105 -4.46 0.43 0.78
C GLU A 105 -4.82 -0.72 1.71
N LEU A 106 -4.74 -0.52 3.03
CA LEU A 106 -5.15 -1.52 4.01
C LEU A 106 -6.63 -1.93 3.88
N VAL A 107 -7.52 -0.98 3.57
CA VAL A 107 -8.94 -1.27 3.30
C VAL A 107 -9.09 -2.14 2.04
N ASN A 108 -8.33 -1.83 1.00
CA ASN A 108 -8.35 -2.61 -0.24
C ASN A 108 -7.75 -4.01 -0.03
N ALA A 109 -6.66 -4.13 0.71
CA ALA A 109 -6.04 -5.41 1.05
C ALA A 109 -7.02 -6.30 1.84
N ALA A 110 -7.76 -5.71 2.78
CA ALA A 110 -8.82 -6.41 3.50
C ALA A 110 -9.95 -6.89 2.57
N ALA A 111 -10.34 -6.10 1.56
CA ALA A 111 -11.34 -6.51 0.57
C ALA A 111 -10.82 -7.63 -0.37
N ALA A 112 -9.56 -7.54 -0.79
CA ALA A 112 -8.91 -8.55 -1.62
C ALA A 112 -8.78 -9.88 -0.88
N PHE A 113 -8.35 -9.85 0.38
CA PHE A 113 -8.23 -11.03 1.24
C PHE A 113 -9.54 -11.83 1.33
N VAL A 114 -10.68 -11.15 1.49
CA VAL A 114 -12.00 -11.81 1.53
C VAL A 114 -12.27 -12.59 0.24
N MET A 115 -11.92 -12.03 -0.91
CA MET A 115 -12.11 -12.69 -2.21
C MET A 115 -11.13 -13.85 -2.41
N GLU A 116 -9.87 -13.68 -2.04
CA GLU A 116 -8.80 -14.66 -2.23
C GLU A 116 -8.99 -15.90 -1.36
N GLU A 117 -9.37 -15.70 -0.10
CA GLU A 117 -9.63 -16.80 0.85
C GLU A 117 -11.04 -17.40 0.70
N GLY A 118 -11.82 -16.93 -0.27
CA GLY A 118 -13.12 -17.50 -0.63
C GLY A 118 -14.25 -17.21 0.37
N TYR A 119 -14.13 -16.14 1.16
CA TYR A 119 -15.22 -15.65 1.99
C TYR A 119 -16.30 -14.98 1.11
N ASP A 120 -17.58 -15.12 1.49
CA ASP A 120 -18.65 -14.35 0.85
C ASP A 120 -18.48 -12.87 1.22
N ALA A 121 -18.56 -11.98 0.23
CA ALA A 121 -18.44 -10.53 0.37
C ALA A 121 -19.44 -9.94 1.38
N GLN A 122 -20.57 -10.59 1.63
CA GLN A 122 -21.58 -10.14 2.61
C GLN A 122 -21.42 -10.78 3.99
N THR A 123 -20.43 -11.64 4.20
CA THR A 123 -20.19 -12.27 5.50
C THR A 123 -19.73 -11.21 6.50
N PRO A 124 -20.37 -11.10 7.68
CA PRO A 124 -19.89 -10.23 8.74
C PRO A 124 -18.45 -10.57 9.11
N GLY A 125 -17.55 -9.58 9.04
CA GLY A 125 -16.12 -9.80 9.20
C GLY A 125 -15.72 -10.32 10.58
N GLY A 126 -16.54 -10.04 11.61
CA GLY A 126 -16.31 -10.48 12.98
C GLY A 126 -16.88 -11.87 13.33
N GLN A 127 -17.67 -12.48 12.44
CA GLN A 127 -18.31 -13.78 12.70
C GLN A 127 -17.58 -14.87 11.93
N GLY A 128 -17.16 -15.92 12.63
CA GLY A 128 -16.63 -17.14 12.03
C GLY A 128 -17.75 -18.15 11.82
N ASP A 129 -17.54 -19.10 10.92
CA ASP A 129 -18.48 -20.19 10.73
C ASP A 129 -18.16 -21.32 11.73
N ALA A 130 -19.01 -21.43 12.75
CA ALA A 130 -18.86 -22.40 13.82
C ALA A 130 -19.08 -23.86 13.36
N GLU A 131 -19.79 -24.08 12.24
CA GLU A 131 -20.03 -25.43 11.71
C GLU A 131 -18.84 -25.95 10.91
N THR A 132 -18.15 -25.08 10.17
CA THR A 132 -16.98 -25.44 9.34
C THR A 132 -15.65 -25.24 10.06
N ALA A 133 -15.66 -24.75 11.30
CA ALA A 133 -14.48 -24.35 12.07
C ALA A 133 -13.59 -23.32 11.34
N GLN A 134 -14.17 -22.57 10.39
CA GLN A 134 -13.48 -21.55 9.64
C GLN A 134 -13.37 -20.26 10.47
N LEU A 135 -12.16 -19.70 10.55
CA LEU A 135 -11.91 -18.43 11.22
C LEU A 135 -12.79 -17.32 10.62
N SER A 136 -13.20 -16.36 11.46
CA SER A 136 -13.84 -15.14 10.94
C SER A 136 -12.91 -14.43 9.94
N PRO A 137 -13.45 -13.70 8.95
CA PRO A 137 -12.62 -12.94 8.02
C PRO A 137 -11.59 -12.04 8.75
N LEU A 138 -11.99 -11.42 9.87
CA LEU A 138 -11.09 -10.61 10.70
C LEU A 138 -9.97 -11.43 11.33
N ALA A 139 -10.29 -12.57 11.96
CA ALA A 139 -9.29 -13.43 12.59
C ALA A 139 -8.32 -14.04 11.56
N GLY A 140 -8.85 -14.44 10.40
CA GLY A 140 -8.07 -14.91 9.26
C GLY A 140 -7.12 -13.83 8.75
N PHE A 141 -7.62 -12.62 8.52
CA PHE A 141 -6.82 -11.49 8.05
C PHE A 141 -5.71 -11.11 9.04
N LEU A 142 -6.01 -11.07 10.35
CA LEU A 142 -5.01 -10.80 11.38
C LEU A 142 -3.93 -11.89 11.44
N SER A 143 -4.30 -13.16 11.22
CA SER A 143 -3.36 -14.29 11.15
C SER A 143 -2.47 -14.18 9.91
N HIS A 144 -3.07 -13.91 8.75
CA HIS A 144 -2.34 -13.70 7.49
C HIS A 144 -1.36 -12.54 7.60
N ALA A 145 -1.82 -11.37 8.06
CA ALA A 145 -0.98 -10.20 8.26
C ALA A 145 0.15 -10.45 9.26
N SER A 146 -0.06 -11.24 10.31
CA SER A 146 1.00 -11.60 11.26
C SER A 146 2.06 -12.52 10.66
N LEU A 147 1.69 -13.41 9.74
CA LEU A 147 2.64 -14.28 9.03
C LEU A 147 3.45 -13.48 8.01
N GLU A 148 2.79 -12.60 7.25
CA GLU A 148 3.46 -11.76 6.25
C GLU A 148 4.36 -10.68 6.86
N ALA A 149 3.96 -10.09 8.00
CA ALA A 149 4.70 -9.00 8.65
C ALA A 149 5.98 -9.48 9.36
N GLY A 150 6.16 -10.79 9.57
CA GLY A 150 7.25 -11.35 10.38
C GLY A 150 8.45 -11.91 9.60
N ASP A 151 8.23 -12.52 8.44
CA ASP A 151 9.24 -13.39 7.82
C ASP A 151 10.01 -12.80 6.63
N ASN A 152 9.56 -11.67 6.06
CA ASN A 152 10.16 -11.13 4.83
C ASN A 152 11.20 -10.02 5.04
N GLN A 153 11.39 -9.53 6.27
CA GLN A 153 12.44 -8.55 6.58
C GLN A 153 13.68 -9.26 7.13
N ALA A 154 14.66 -9.46 6.24
CA ALA A 154 15.96 -9.97 6.63
C ALA A 154 16.60 -9.08 7.71
N GLN A 155 17.10 -9.70 8.78
CA GLN A 155 17.85 -8.98 9.80
C GLN A 155 19.19 -8.50 9.24
N ALA A 156 19.76 -7.46 9.85
CA ALA A 156 21.06 -6.91 9.43
C ALA A 156 22.12 -8.03 9.37
N GLY A 157 22.70 -8.25 8.19
CA GLY A 157 23.73 -9.27 7.95
C GLY A 157 23.22 -10.62 7.43
N GLN A 158 21.92 -10.79 7.22
CA GLN A 158 21.37 -11.96 6.52
C GLN A 158 21.47 -11.79 5.01
N ASP A 159 21.72 -12.89 4.31
CA ASP A 159 21.74 -12.94 2.85
C ASP A 159 20.31 -12.85 2.30
N ALA A 160 19.98 -11.71 1.70
CA ALA A 160 18.65 -11.43 1.17
C ALA A 160 18.71 -10.34 0.08
N ILE A 161 17.72 -10.38 -0.82
CA ILE A 161 17.52 -9.33 -1.81
C ILE A 161 17.00 -8.09 -1.10
N GLN A 162 17.67 -6.95 -1.30
CA GLN A 162 17.26 -5.67 -0.73
C GLN A 162 16.34 -4.94 -1.69
N LEU A 163 15.08 -4.76 -1.30
CA LEU A 163 14.12 -3.90 -2.00
C LEU A 163 14.04 -2.56 -1.28
N MET A 164 14.29 -1.48 -2.01
CA MET A 164 14.36 -0.13 -1.45
C MET A 164 14.02 0.94 -2.49
N THR A 165 13.76 2.17 -2.05
CA THR A 165 13.54 3.29 -2.96
C THR A 165 14.87 3.87 -3.45
N ILE A 166 14.87 4.55 -4.60
CA ILE A 166 16.10 5.16 -5.15
C ILE A 166 16.73 6.15 -4.15
N HIS A 167 15.90 6.93 -3.45
CA HIS A 167 16.33 7.86 -2.42
C HIS A 167 17.12 7.17 -1.30
N SER A 168 16.63 6.02 -0.83
CA SER A 168 17.28 5.25 0.24
C SER A 168 18.58 4.57 -0.19
N ALA A 169 18.78 4.38 -1.49
CA ALA A 169 20.00 3.77 -2.03
C ALA A 169 21.20 4.74 -2.10
N LYS A 170 21.00 6.03 -1.81
CA LYS A 170 22.06 7.05 -1.89
C LYS A 170 23.22 6.73 -0.96
N GLY A 171 24.42 6.61 -1.52
CA GLY A 171 25.64 6.29 -0.77
C GLY A 171 25.86 4.80 -0.51
N LEU A 172 24.93 3.94 -0.96
CA LEU A 172 25.12 2.49 -1.00
C LEU A 172 25.63 2.06 -2.37
N GLU A 173 26.13 0.84 -2.47
CA GLU A 173 26.52 0.19 -3.73
C GLU A 173 26.28 -1.32 -3.61
N PHE A 174 25.93 -1.95 -4.72
CA PHE A 174 25.59 -3.37 -4.81
C PHE A 174 26.27 -3.99 -6.02
N ASP A 175 26.61 -5.28 -5.93
CA ASP A 175 27.22 -6.00 -7.04
C ASP A 175 26.26 -6.06 -8.23
N VAL A 176 24.96 -6.25 -7.97
CA VAL A 176 23.90 -6.26 -8.98
C VAL A 176 22.76 -5.34 -8.57
N VAL A 177 22.26 -4.51 -9.50
CA VAL A 177 21.10 -3.63 -9.28
C VAL A 177 20.03 -3.86 -10.34
N HIS A 178 18.78 -3.96 -9.89
CA HIS A 178 17.59 -4.06 -10.74
C HIS A 178 16.72 -2.81 -10.58
N VAL A 179 16.61 -2.00 -11.63
CA VAL A 179 15.70 -0.84 -11.69
C VAL A 179 14.41 -1.27 -12.37
N ILE A 180 13.38 -1.56 -11.59
CA ILE A 180 12.22 -2.35 -12.06
C ILE A 180 11.13 -1.56 -12.81
N HIS A 181 11.14 -0.23 -12.79
CA HIS A 181 10.06 0.59 -13.35
C HIS A 181 10.59 1.87 -14.03
N ALA A 182 11.52 1.73 -14.98
CA ALA A 182 12.07 2.84 -15.75
C ALA A 182 11.13 3.27 -16.89
N ALA A 183 10.00 3.85 -16.51
CA ALA A 183 8.95 4.30 -17.43
C ALA A 183 8.61 5.79 -17.24
N ASP A 184 8.21 6.44 -18.33
CA ASP A 184 7.69 7.80 -18.28
C ASP A 184 6.39 7.84 -17.45
N GLY A 185 6.27 8.86 -16.60
CA GLY A 185 5.22 9.00 -15.60
C GLY A 185 5.55 8.34 -14.25
N MET A 186 6.61 7.54 -14.18
CA MET A 186 7.20 7.02 -12.94
C MET A 186 8.57 7.64 -12.67
N ILE A 187 9.44 7.65 -13.68
CA ILE A 187 10.71 8.39 -13.64
C ILE A 187 10.98 9.00 -15.02
N PRO A 188 10.78 10.32 -15.21
CA PRO A 188 10.31 11.26 -14.20
C PRO A 188 8.86 10.96 -13.77
N SER A 189 8.57 11.18 -12.48
CA SER A 189 7.22 11.11 -11.93
C SER A 189 6.29 12.13 -12.60
N ASP A 190 5.04 11.75 -12.91
CA ASP A 190 4.00 12.66 -13.43
C ASP A 190 3.90 13.95 -12.58
N MET A 191 4.11 13.83 -11.26
CA MET A 191 4.04 14.95 -10.32
C MET A 191 5.15 15.99 -10.52
N ALA A 192 6.30 15.57 -11.05
CA ALA A 192 7.46 16.42 -11.30
C ALA A 192 7.47 17.03 -12.72
N THR A 193 6.56 16.61 -13.60
CA THR A 193 6.57 17.04 -15.03
C THR A 193 6.12 18.47 -15.27
N GLY A 194 5.67 19.19 -14.23
CA GLY A 194 5.22 20.58 -14.32
C GLY A 194 6.33 21.63 -14.22
N ASP A 195 7.53 21.25 -13.76
CA ASP A 195 8.67 22.14 -13.51
C ASP A 195 9.97 21.52 -14.05
N ASP A 196 10.70 22.26 -14.89
CA ASP A 196 11.96 21.80 -15.49
C ASP A 196 13.02 21.47 -14.42
N ASP A 197 13.05 22.22 -13.30
CA ASP A 197 13.99 21.96 -12.21
C ASP A 197 13.69 20.65 -11.48
N GLU A 198 12.41 20.29 -11.34
CA GLU A 198 11.96 19.01 -10.75
C GLU A 198 12.26 17.84 -11.70
N ILE A 199 12.09 18.01 -13.02
CA ILE A 199 12.49 17.00 -14.02
C ILE A 199 14.00 16.74 -13.95
N GLU A 200 14.82 17.78 -13.79
CA GLU A 200 16.26 17.61 -13.65
C GLU A 200 16.65 16.95 -12.32
N GLU A 201 15.88 17.11 -11.25
CA GLU A 201 16.07 16.35 -10.01
C GLU A 201 15.72 14.87 -10.21
N GLU A 202 14.62 14.54 -10.88
CA GLU A 202 14.27 13.17 -11.25
C GLU A 202 15.33 12.51 -12.14
N ARG A 203 15.95 13.28 -13.04
CA ARG A 203 17.10 12.80 -13.84
C ARG A 203 18.29 12.45 -12.95
N ARG A 204 18.61 13.31 -11.98
CA ARG A 204 19.67 13.04 -10.98
C ARG A 204 19.33 11.81 -10.14
N LEU A 205 18.06 11.62 -9.81
CA LEU A 205 17.58 10.46 -9.07
C LEU A 205 17.80 9.17 -9.88
N LEU A 206 17.42 9.14 -11.16
CA LEU A 206 17.70 7.99 -12.02
C LEU A 206 19.21 7.72 -12.12
N TYR A 207 20.03 8.76 -12.32
CA TYR A 207 21.48 8.64 -12.33
C TYR A 207 22.03 8.00 -11.05
N VAL A 208 21.51 8.37 -9.87
CA VAL A 208 21.86 7.71 -8.61
C VAL A 208 21.55 6.22 -8.69
N ALA A 209 20.34 5.82 -9.10
CA ALA A 209 19.94 4.42 -9.21
C ALA A 209 20.88 3.60 -10.11
N LEU A 210 21.16 4.10 -11.32
CA LEU A 210 22.00 3.41 -12.30
C LEU A 210 23.45 3.25 -11.81
N THR A 211 23.96 4.24 -11.06
CA THR A 211 25.34 4.23 -10.54
C THR A 211 25.51 3.47 -9.22
N ARG A 212 24.46 2.83 -8.69
CA ARG A 212 24.61 1.97 -7.50
C ARG A 212 25.17 0.58 -7.85
N ALA A 213 25.13 0.19 -9.13
CA ALA A 213 25.63 -1.10 -9.61
C ALA A 213 27.16 -1.11 -9.76
N ARG A 214 27.80 -2.18 -9.30
CA ARG A 214 29.24 -2.42 -9.52
C ARG A 214 29.51 -3.33 -10.70
N ASP A 215 28.83 -4.48 -10.76
CA ASP A 215 29.13 -5.54 -11.73
C ASP A 215 28.04 -5.66 -12.80
N ALA A 216 26.76 -5.58 -12.40
CA ALA A 216 25.64 -5.71 -13.34
C ALA A 216 24.48 -4.76 -13.02
N LEU A 217 23.91 -4.16 -14.07
CA LEU A 217 22.76 -3.29 -14.02
C LEU A 217 21.67 -3.82 -14.96
N HIS A 218 20.49 -4.06 -14.43
CA HIS A 218 19.31 -4.43 -15.19
C HIS A 218 18.24 -3.35 -15.04
N VAL A 219 17.73 -2.86 -16.17
CA VAL A 219 16.71 -1.82 -16.20
C VAL A 219 15.48 -2.37 -16.91
N TYR A 220 14.33 -2.30 -16.24
CA TYR A 220 13.08 -2.88 -16.71
C TYR A 220 12.06 -1.79 -17.00
N ARG A 221 11.40 -1.94 -18.14
CA ARG A 221 10.21 -1.19 -18.53
C ARG A 221 9.03 -2.16 -18.59
N PRO A 222 8.05 -2.09 -17.68
CA PRO A 222 6.88 -2.96 -17.73
C PRO A 222 5.96 -2.54 -18.89
N MET A 223 5.72 -3.39 -19.89
CA MET A 223 4.89 -3.00 -21.06
C MET A 223 3.45 -2.59 -20.68
N ARG A 224 2.91 -3.18 -19.62
CA ARG A 224 1.58 -2.91 -19.07
C ARG A 224 1.66 -2.98 -17.55
N TYR A 225 1.03 -2.03 -16.87
CA TYR A 225 0.96 -2.02 -15.41
C TYR A 225 -0.41 -1.54 -14.92
N TYR A 226 -0.74 -1.91 -13.68
CA TYR A 226 -1.98 -1.55 -13.01
C TYR A 226 -1.86 -0.17 -12.36
N ARG A 227 -2.88 0.68 -12.51
CA ARG A 227 -3.00 1.98 -11.82
C ARG A 227 -4.39 2.09 -11.21
N LYS A 228 -4.50 2.62 -9.97
CA LYS A 228 -5.80 2.88 -9.35
C LYS A 228 -6.64 3.86 -10.21
N PRO A 229 -7.93 3.62 -10.51
CA PRO A 229 -8.56 4.26 -11.65
C PRO A 229 -9.37 5.54 -11.33
N LYS A 230 -9.44 6.41 -12.35
CA LYS A 230 -10.69 7.00 -12.87
C LYS A 230 -10.88 6.56 -14.33
N GLY A 231 -10.93 5.25 -14.62
CA GLY A 231 -10.98 4.74 -15.99
C GLY A 231 -10.49 3.29 -16.13
N ASP A 232 -9.86 2.96 -17.27
CA ASP A 232 -9.23 1.64 -17.49
C ASP A 232 -8.17 1.39 -16.39
N PRO A 233 -8.26 0.26 -15.66
CA PRO A 233 -7.30 -0.08 -14.62
C PRO A 233 -5.88 -0.36 -15.14
N HIS A 234 -5.70 -0.51 -16.46
CA HIS A 234 -4.40 -0.79 -17.05
C HIS A 234 -3.90 0.37 -17.89
N SER A 235 -2.61 0.65 -17.76
CA SER A 235 -1.90 1.61 -18.62
C SER A 235 -0.73 0.92 -19.32
N TYR A 236 -0.48 1.36 -20.55
CA TYR A 236 0.72 0.99 -21.30
C TYR A 236 1.84 1.94 -20.92
N SER A 237 3.02 1.41 -20.60
CA SER A 237 4.16 2.27 -20.28
C SER A 237 4.89 2.72 -21.54
N GLN A 238 5.44 3.93 -21.48
CA GLN A 238 6.50 4.37 -22.38
C GLN A 238 7.85 4.21 -21.66
N LEU A 239 8.92 4.04 -22.43
CA LEU A 239 10.26 4.03 -21.84
C LEU A 239 10.49 5.39 -21.20
N SER A 240 11.18 5.43 -20.06
CA SER A 240 11.61 6.71 -19.48
C SER A 240 12.34 7.54 -20.54
N ARG A 241 11.93 8.79 -20.72
CA ARG A 241 12.57 9.76 -21.64
C ARG A 241 14.05 9.97 -21.35
N PHE A 242 14.50 9.68 -20.12
CA PHE A 242 15.92 9.74 -19.76
C PHE A 242 16.75 8.62 -20.38
N LEU A 243 16.10 7.53 -20.81
CA LEU A 243 16.73 6.38 -21.46
C LEU A 243 16.47 6.34 -22.98
N GLU A 244 15.63 7.22 -23.52
CA GLU A 244 15.34 7.28 -24.96
C GLU A 244 16.51 7.77 -25.85
N PRO A 245 17.40 8.69 -25.42
CA PRO A 245 18.48 9.18 -26.26
C PRO A 245 19.30 8.02 -26.87
N PRO A 246 19.57 8.02 -28.19
CA PRO A 246 20.23 6.89 -28.86
C PRO A 246 21.59 6.53 -28.26
N GLU A 247 22.33 7.53 -27.81
CA GLU A 247 23.61 7.36 -27.11
C GLU A 247 23.49 6.62 -25.78
N VAL A 248 22.38 6.80 -25.06
CA VAL A 248 22.09 6.06 -23.82
C VAL A 248 21.57 4.67 -24.16
N ARG A 249 20.65 4.53 -25.12
CA ARG A 249 20.15 3.22 -25.54
C ARG A 249 21.26 2.29 -26.01
N ALA A 250 22.24 2.82 -26.74
CA ALA A 250 23.37 2.05 -27.24
C ALA A 250 24.28 1.48 -26.14
N THR A 251 24.16 1.94 -24.88
CA THR A 251 24.91 1.37 -23.75
C THR A 251 24.21 0.19 -23.08
N PHE A 252 23.00 -0.17 -23.51
CA PHE A 252 22.24 -1.29 -22.97
C PHE A 252 22.05 -2.38 -24.01
N ASP A 253 22.20 -3.64 -23.57
CA ASP A 253 21.68 -4.78 -24.33
C ASP A 253 20.16 -4.82 -24.19
N GLU A 254 19.44 -4.72 -25.31
CA GLU A 254 17.98 -4.75 -25.31
C GLU A 254 17.46 -6.19 -25.32
N ILE A 255 16.79 -6.59 -24.24
CA ILE A 255 16.21 -7.91 -24.06
C ILE A 255 14.70 -7.75 -23.90
N GLY A 256 13.93 -8.26 -24.86
CA GLY A 256 12.48 -8.19 -24.86
C GLY A 256 11.85 -9.07 -25.93
N PRO A 257 10.51 -9.19 -25.97
CA PRO A 257 9.84 -9.86 -27.07
C PRO A 257 10.25 -9.16 -28.36
N ALA A 258 10.84 -9.92 -29.28
CA ALA A 258 11.30 -9.38 -30.56
C ALA A 258 10.11 -8.71 -31.25
N VAL A 259 10.09 -7.37 -31.27
CA VAL A 259 9.29 -6.66 -32.25
C VAL A 259 10.09 -6.85 -33.54
N SER A 260 9.73 -7.85 -34.33
CA SER A 260 10.30 -7.98 -35.66
C SER A 260 10.07 -6.65 -36.36
N ALA A 261 11.16 -5.94 -36.68
CA ALA A 261 11.14 -4.70 -37.45
C ALA A 261 10.62 -4.90 -38.90
N GLY A 262 9.93 -6.01 -39.18
CA GLY A 262 9.29 -6.36 -40.44
C GLY A 262 7.79 -6.07 -40.50
N ASP A 263 7.11 -5.83 -39.37
CA ASP A 263 5.69 -5.42 -39.36
C ASP A 263 5.56 -3.91 -39.16
N SER A 264 6.42 -3.13 -39.83
CA SER A 264 5.99 -1.82 -40.31
C SER A 264 5.21 -2.00 -41.61
N ASP A 265 4.18 -2.85 -41.59
CA ASP A 265 2.96 -2.49 -42.29
C ASP A 265 2.41 -1.28 -41.52
N MET A 266 3.09 -0.12 -41.72
CA MET A 266 2.38 1.14 -41.73
C MET A 266 1.18 0.85 -42.60
N ILE A 267 0.00 0.74 -41.98
CA ILE A 267 -1.24 0.68 -42.72
C ILE A 267 -1.15 1.87 -43.65
N ASP A 268 -0.97 1.61 -44.95
CA ASP A 268 -1.13 2.63 -45.95
C ASP A 268 -2.61 3.00 -45.85
N LEU A 269 -2.88 4.06 -45.08
CA LEU A 269 -4.24 4.59 -44.89
C LEU A 269 -4.80 5.11 -46.23
N GLY A 270 -4.02 5.06 -47.31
CA GLY A 270 -4.36 5.56 -48.62
C GLY A 270 -4.55 7.07 -48.57
N ALA A 271 -4.86 7.66 -49.73
CA ALA A 271 -5.17 9.09 -49.82
C ALA A 271 -6.56 9.46 -49.23
N GLY A 272 -7.14 8.64 -48.35
CA GLY A 272 -8.42 8.92 -47.70
C GLY A 272 -9.60 9.00 -48.68
N THR A 273 -9.84 7.95 -49.46
CA THR A 273 -11.00 7.90 -50.38
C THR A 273 -11.99 6.78 -50.09
N VAL A 274 -11.78 5.98 -49.05
CA VAL A 274 -12.77 4.98 -48.64
C VAL A 274 -13.84 5.67 -47.81
N ASP A 275 -15.07 5.66 -48.32
CA ASP A 275 -16.26 6.05 -47.57
C ASP A 275 -16.45 5.04 -46.42
N ILE A 276 -15.95 5.44 -45.24
CA ILE A 276 -15.95 4.63 -44.02
C ILE A 276 -17.38 4.26 -43.64
N ASP A 277 -18.36 5.14 -43.87
CA ASP A 277 -19.74 4.88 -43.54
C ASP A 277 -20.33 3.78 -44.42
N ALA A 278 -19.97 3.75 -45.72
CA ALA A 278 -20.38 2.68 -46.63
C ALA A 278 -19.72 1.32 -46.28
N TYR A 279 -18.44 1.33 -45.89
CA TYR A 279 -17.74 0.11 -45.46
C TYR A 279 -18.33 -0.45 -44.15
N LEU A 280 -18.61 0.41 -43.18
CA LEU A 280 -19.22 0.03 -41.91
C LEU A 280 -20.66 -0.45 -42.09
N ALA A 281 -21.44 0.18 -42.98
CA ALA A 281 -22.81 -0.27 -43.29
C ALA A 281 -22.82 -1.69 -43.88
N GLY A 282 -21.84 -2.02 -44.72
CA GLY A 282 -21.69 -3.36 -45.33
C GLY A 282 -21.36 -4.47 -44.34
N LEU A 283 -20.79 -4.15 -43.16
CA LEU A 283 -20.50 -5.13 -42.11
C LEU A 283 -21.77 -5.58 -41.35
N TRP A 284 -22.87 -4.84 -41.47
CA TRP A 284 -24.14 -5.11 -40.76
C TRP A 284 -25.32 -5.41 -41.68
N SER A 285 -25.11 -5.40 -43.00
CA SER A 285 -26.09 -5.86 -43.97
C SER A 285 -25.69 -7.25 -44.47
N GLU A 286 -26.42 -8.28 -44.02
CA GLU A 286 -26.44 -9.61 -44.64
C GLU A 286 -26.90 -9.57 -46.11
#